data_AF-A0A954U2S1-F1
#
_entry.id   AF-A0A954U2S1-F1
#
_cell.length_a   1.000
_cell.length_b   1.000
_cell.length_c   1.000
_cell.angle_alpha   90.00
_cell.angle_beta   90.00
_cell.angle_gamma   90.00
#
_symmetry.space_group_name_H-M   'P 1'
#
loop_
_entity.id
_entity.type
_entity.pdbx_description
1 polymer ?
#
loop_
_entity_poly.entity_id
_entity_poly.type
_entity_poly.pdbx_seq_one_letter_code
_entity_poly.pdbx_strand_id
1 'polypeptide(L)' 'MPNSHNDAPHWPDAAWKRHFRRQILDWFDRHARDLPWRRSPTLYHVWISEVMLQQTQVVTVIPYFQRF' A
#
# COMPACT_ATOMS: atom_id res chain seq x y z
N MET A 1 33.89 -16.72 27.85
CA MET A 1 34.26 -16.03 26.59
C MET A 1 34.52 -17.09 25.53
N PRO A 2 34.19 -16.90 24.24
CA PRO A 2 32.95 -16.43 23.56
C PRO A 2 32.27 -17.64 22.84
N ASN A 3 31.14 -17.63 22.11
CA ASN A 3 30.44 -16.60 21.36
C ASN A 3 28.95 -16.98 21.16
N SER A 4 28.08 -16.03 21.52
CA SER A 4 26.95 -15.49 20.76
C SER A 4 26.05 -16.45 19.96
N HIS A 5 24.82 -16.62 20.46
CA HIS A 5 23.65 -17.02 19.67
C HIS A 5 23.62 -16.25 18.34
N ASN A 6 23.76 -16.97 17.24
CA ASN A 6 23.47 -16.44 15.91
C ASN A 6 21.94 -16.46 15.72
N ASP A 7 21.23 -15.57 16.41
CA ASP A 7 19.82 -15.28 16.18
C ASP A 7 19.67 -14.37 14.96
N ALA A 8 20.29 -14.77 13.84
CA ALA A 8 20.11 -14.12 12.56
C ALA A 8 18.63 -14.25 12.18
N PRO A 9 17.85 -13.14 12.08
CA PRO A 9 16.41 -13.23 11.93
C PRO A 9 16.06 -13.91 10.61
N HIS A 10 15.58 -15.16 10.62
CA HIS A 10 15.22 -15.93 9.41
C HIS A 10 14.35 -15.11 8.44
N TRP A 11 15.00 -14.45 7.49
CA TRP A 11 14.33 -13.70 6.45
C TRP A 11 13.54 -14.72 5.63
N PRO A 12 12.25 -14.46 5.38
CA PRO A 12 11.46 -15.39 4.60
C PRO A 12 12.11 -15.62 3.23
N ASP A 13 12.13 -16.89 2.82
CA ASP A 13 12.74 -17.31 1.57
C ASP A 13 12.04 -16.69 0.35
N ALA A 14 12.68 -16.81 -0.82
CA ALA A 14 12.10 -16.26 -2.05
C ALA A 14 10.75 -16.89 -2.39
N ALA A 15 10.51 -18.15 -1.98
CA ALA A 15 9.24 -18.84 -2.19
C ALA A 15 8.11 -18.24 -1.34
N TRP A 16 8.36 -18.00 -0.06
CA TRP A 16 7.46 -17.32 0.86
C TRP A 16 7.12 -15.92 0.35
N LYS A 17 8.13 -15.14 -0.07
CA LYS A 17 7.90 -13.78 -0.60
C LYS A 17 6.96 -13.79 -1.81
N ARG A 18 7.13 -14.75 -2.73
CA ARG A 18 6.23 -14.90 -3.89
C ARG A 18 4.82 -15.33 -3.47
N HIS A 19 4.71 -16.24 -2.51
CA HIS A 19 3.42 -16.69 -2.02
C HIS A 19 2.66 -15.57 -1.30
N PHE A 20 3.32 -14.82 -0.43
CA PHE A 20 2.76 -13.69 0.29
C PHE A 20 2.32 -12.56 -0.66
N ARG A 21 3.15 -12.20 -1.65
CA ARG A 21 2.76 -11.21 -2.68
C ARG A 21 1.50 -11.63 -3.42
N ARG A 22 1.39 -12.90 -3.83
CA ARG A 22 0.17 -13.41 -4.49
C ARG A 22 -1.05 -13.27 -3.58
N GLN A 23 -0.96 -13.72 -2.33
CA GLN A 23 -2.07 -13.60 -1.39
C GLN A 23 -2.55 -12.15 -1.19
N ILE A 24 -1.60 -11.21 -1.05
CA ILE A 24 -1.95 -9.79 -0.91
C ILE A 24 -2.63 -9.25 -2.17
N LEU A 25 -2.13 -9.59 -3.36
CA LEU A 25 -2.72 -9.15 -4.62
C LEU A 25 -4.13 -9.73 -4.80
N ASP A 26 -4.31 -11.03 -4.57
CA ASP A 26 -5.62 -11.69 -4.65
C ASP A 26 -6.63 -11.12 -3.65
N TRP A 27 -6.17 -10.69 -2.47
CA TRP A 27 -7.01 -9.97 -1.51
C TRP A 27 -7.31 -8.55 -1.97
N PHE A 28 -6.31 -7.82 -2.47
CA PHE A 28 -6.46 -6.46 -2.95
C PHE A 28 -7.47 -6.38 -4.10
N ASP A 29 -7.41 -7.31 -5.06
CA ASP A 29 -8.33 -7.35 -6.19
C ASP A 29 -9.80 -7.52 -5.75
N ARG A 30 -10.05 -8.21 -4.63
CA ARG A 30 -11.40 -8.46 -4.09
C ARG A 30 -11.88 -7.42 -3.09
N HIS A 31 -10.98 -6.76 -2.38
CA HIS A 31 -11.31 -5.90 -1.23
C HIS A 31 -10.82 -4.46 -1.37
N ALA A 32 -10.17 -4.10 -2.47
CA ALA A 32 -9.72 -2.72 -2.69
C ALA A 32 -10.91 -1.76 -2.64
N ARG A 33 -10.77 -0.72 -1.82
CA ARG A 33 -11.71 0.40 -1.79
C ARG A 33 -11.66 1.14 -3.12
N ASP A 34 -12.85 1.45 -3.61
CA ASP A 34 -13.05 2.26 -4.79
C ASP A 34 -12.79 3.73 -4.46
N LEU A 35 -11.70 4.26 -5.01
CA LEU A 35 -11.24 5.63 -4.75
C LEU A 35 -11.16 6.39 -6.08
N PRO A 36 -11.68 7.63 -6.16
CA PRO A 36 -11.75 8.38 -7.42
C PRO A 36 -10.41 8.52 -8.13
N TRP A 37 -9.33 8.81 -7.39
CA TRP A 37 -7.97 8.93 -7.93
C TRP A 37 -7.36 7.61 -8.41
N ARG A 38 -7.91 6.45 -8.01
CA ARG A 38 -7.48 5.13 -8.52
C ARG A 38 -8.13 4.76 -9.85
N ARG A 39 -9.29 5.34 -10.18
CA ARG A 39 -10.00 5.03 -11.43
C ARG A 39 -9.34 5.67 -12.66
N SER A 40 -8.70 6.82 -12.48
CA SER A 40 -7.96 7.53 -13.53
C SER A 40 -6.61 8.01 -13.01
N PRO A 41 -5.62 7.10 -12.89
CA PRO A 41 -4.30 7.45 -12.36
C PRO A 41 -3.54 8.30 -13.37
N THR A 42 -3.52 9.62 -13.14
CA THR A 42 -2.59 10.54 -13.78
C THR A 42 -1.49 10.91 -12.78
N LEU A 43 -0.31 11.33 -13.25
CA LEU A 43 0.76 11.81 -12.36
C LEU A 43 0.24 12.88 -11.40
N TYR A 44 -0.61 13.78 -11.88
CA TYR A 44 -1.25 14.82 -11.07
C TYR A 44 -2.22 14.25 -10.04
N HIS A 45 -3.12 13.34 -10.43
CA HIS A 45 -4.09 12.72 -9.53
C HIS A 45 -3.44 11.87 -8.44
N VAL A 46 -2.38 11.13 -8.78
CA VAL A 46 -1.62 10.33 -7.82
C VAL A 46 -0.94 11.27 -6.83
N TRP A 47 -0.20 12.26 -7.31
CA TRP A 47 0.52 13.21 -6.47
C TRP A 47 -0.41 14.00 -5.54
N ILE A 48 -1.52 14.55 -6.06
CA ILE A 48 -2.44 15.33 -5.23
C ILE A 48 -3.14 14.44 -4.18
N SER A 49 -3.47 13.19 -4.52
CA SER A 49 -4.04 12.24 -3.57
C SER A 49 -3.07 11.93 -2.44
N GLU A 50 -1.77 11.78 -2.72
CA GLU A 50 -0.75 11.52 -1.70
C GLU A 50 -0.58 12.71 -0.77
N VAL A 51 -0.47 13.93 -1.30
CA VAL A 51 -0.35 15.16 -0.50
C VAL A 51 -1.57 15.36 0.40
N MET A 52 -2.78 15.16 -0.13
CA MET A 52 -4.02 15.28 0.65
C MET A 52 -4.14 14.21 1.74
N LEU A 53 -3.70 12.97 1.46
CA LEU A 53 -3.75 11.84 2.41
C LEU A 53 -2.69 11.92 3.51
N GLN A 54 -1.61 12.69 3.32
CA GLN A 54 -0.66 12.96 4.42
C GLN A 54 -1.23 13.91 5.48
N GLN A 55 -2.16 14.79 5.09
CA GLN A 55 -2.69 15.84 5.97
C GLN A 55 -4.12 15.57 6.46
N THR A 56 -4.89 14.73 5.76
CA THR A 56 -6.32 14.49 6.06
C THR A 56 -6.75 13.04 5.78
N GLN A 57 -7.91 12.65 6.31
CA GLN A 57 -8.47 11.32 6.10
C GLN A 57 -9.13 11.18 4.72
N VAL A 58 -9.13 9.95 4.18
CA VAL A 58 -9.74 9.59 2.89
C VAL A 58 -11.16 10.15 2.73
N VAL A 59 -12.00 10.04 3.77
CA VAL A 59 -13.41 10.48 3.73
C VAL A 59 -13.54 11.97 3.46
N THR A 60 -12.62 12.77 4.01
CA THR A 60 -12.60 14.22 3.83
C THR A 60 -12.14 14.61 2.44
N VAL A 61 -11.23 13.85 1.82
CA VAL A 61 -10.62 14.19 0.53
C VAL A 61 -11.55 13.91 -0.67
N ILE A 62 -12.40 12.88 -0.60
CA ILE A 62 -13.30 12.49 -1.69
C ILE A 62 -14.11 13.66 -2.28
N PRO A 63 -14.84 14.46 -1.48
CA PRO A 63 -15.64 15.58 -2.03
C PRO A 63 -14.78 16.73 -2.57
N TYR A 64 -13.54 16.91 -2.10
CA TYR A 64 -12.63 17.91 -2.66
C TYR A 64 -12.07 17.45 -4.00
N PHE A 65 -11.65 16.19 -4.09
CA PHE A 65 -11.13 15.61 -5.33
C PHE A 65 -12.17 15.58 -6.44
N GLN A 66 -13.46 15.34 -6.12
CA GLN A 66 -14.55 15.34 -7.12
C GLN A 66 -14.96 16.74 -7.62
N ARG A 67 -14.53 17.81 -6.94
CA ARG A 67 -14.81 19.21 -7.34
C ARG A 67 -13.77 19.78 -8.31
N PHE A 68 -12.61 19.14 -8.42
CA PHE A 68 -11.58 19.42 -9.43
C PHE A 68 -11.80 18.56 -10.66
#